data_AF-A0A7S8C4C0-F1
#
_entry.id   AF-A0A7S8C4C0-F1
#
_cell.length_a   1.000
_cell.length_b   1.000
_cell.length_c   1.000
_cell.angle_alpha   90.00
_cell.angle_beta   90.00
_cell.angle_gamma   90.00
#
_symmetry.space_group_name_H-M   'P 1'
#
loop_
_entity.id
_entity.type
_entity.pdbx_description
1 polymer ?
#
loop_
_entity_poly.entity_id
_entity_poly.type
_entity_poly.pdbx_seq_one_letter_code
_entity_poly.pdbx_strand_id
1 'polypeptide(L)'
;MTMKLVRLELARDHDFPNGSRDHGYEFVAPLDEEGHILPEEWHKVRDRCRVRRFWEGEPDEVGHLVRKPGGSWAFHYDLDGDVDDDEAGYRFQTHLFEPGEYVSIREQDDTLRTFRVVAVNELE
;
A
#
# COMPACT_ATOMS: atom_id res chain seq x y z
N MET A 1 -12.38 2.29 -16.53
CA MET A 1 -12.09 1.58 -15.28
C MET A 1 -10.86 0.73 -15.54
N THR A 2 -9.70 1.16 -15.03
CA THR A 2 -8.42 0.51 -15.26
C THR A 2 -7.80 0.15 -13.91
N MET A 3 -7.17 -1.03 -13.85
CA MET A 3 -6.33 -1.37 -12.72
C MET A 3 -5.13 -0.43 -12.77
N LYS A 4 -4.71 0.12 -11.64
CA LYS A 4 -3.53 0.99 -11.57
C LYS A 4 -2.48 0.37 -10.66
N LEU A 5 -1.22 0.48 -11.06
CA LEU A 5 -0.05 0.22 -10.24
C LEU A 5 0.37 1.52 -9.56
N VAL A 6 0.29 1.54 -8.24
CA VAL A 6 0.69 2.66 -7.40
C VAL A 6 2.06 2.36 -6.80
N ARG A 7 2.98 3.33 -6.86
CA ARG A 7 4.28 3.29 -6.18
C ARG A 7 4.34 4.34 -5.08
N LEU A 8 4.69 3.86 -3.89
CA LEU A 8 4.88 4.65 -2.69
C LEU A 8 6.36 4.58 -2.29
N GLU A 9 6.96 5.72 -1.96
CA GLU A 9 8.33 5.81 -1.47
C GLU A 9 8.34 6.46 -0.09
N LEU A 10 9.23 6.01 0.79
CA LEU A 10 9.35 6.50 2.16
C LEU A 10 9.62 8.01 2.12
N ALA A 11 8.73 8.79 2.74
CA ALA A 11 8.95 10.22 2.89
C ALA A 11 10.05 10.46 3.93
N ARG A 12 10.46 11.73 4.08
CA ARG A 12 11.46 12.08 5.10
C ARG A 12 11.04 11.60 6.48
N ASP A 13 11.98 11.01 7.20
CA ASP A 13 11.83 10.56 8.57
C ASP A 13 13.16 10.77 9.34
N HIS A 14 13.21 10.40 10.62
CA HIS A 14 14.38 10.58 11.47
C HIS A 14 15.61 9.84 10.91
N ASP A 15 15.45 8.58 10.52
CA ASP A 15 16.52 7.76 9.94
C ASP A 15 16.79 8.08 8.46
N PHE A 16 15.78 8.62 7.76
CA PHE A 16 15.84 8.95 6.35
C PHE A 16 15.49 10.43 6.13
N PRO A 17 16.41 11.38 6.42
CA PRO A 17 16.09 12.81 6.39
C PRO A 17 15.69 13.34 5.01
N ASN A 18 16.06 12.62 3.94
CA ASN A 18 15.68 12.93 2.55
C ASN A 18 14.58 12.01 2.00
N GLY A 19 14.01 11.13 2.84
CA GLY A 19 13.22 9.99 2.41
C GLY A 19 14.08 8.89 1.78
N SER A 20 13.45 7.87 1.23
CA SER A 20 14.14 6.82 0.49
C SER A 20 13.27 6.23 -0.62
N ARG A 21 13.90 6.05 -1.79
CA ARG A 21 13.31 5.38 -2.95
C ARG A 21 13.45 3.86 -2.91
N ASP A 22 14.30 3.37 -2.00
CA ASP A 22 14.66 1.97 -1.81
C ASP A 22 13.84 1.34 -0.66
N HIS A 23 12.93 2.13 -0.08
CA HIS A 23 12.05 1.75 1.01
C HIS A 23 10.62 2.18 0.66
N GLY A 24 9.68 1.24 0.55
CA GLY A 24 8.34 1.59 0.11
C GLY A 24 7.48 0.41 -0.31
N TYR A 25 6.41 0.76 -1.03
CA TYR A 25 5.38 -0.18 -1.45
C TYR A 25 5.03 0.02 -2.91
N GLU A 26 4.73 -1.08 -3.59
CA GLU A 26 4.04 -1.07 -4.87
C GLU A 26 2.79 -1.92 -4.74
N PHE A 27 1.64 -1.41 -5.17
CA PHE A 27 0.42 -2.20 -5.13
C PHE A 27 -0.49 -1.93 -6.31
N VAL A 28 -1.32 -2.92 -6.61
CA VAL A 28 -2.28 -2.88 -7.69
C VAL A 28 -3.68 -2.70 -7.11
N ALA A 29 -4.42 -1.70 -7.60
CA ALA A 29 -5.79 -1.44 -7.15
C ALA A 29 -6.66 -0.86 -8.28
N PRO A 30 -7.98 -1.12 -8.26
CA PRO A 30 -8.92 -0.37 -9.08
C PRO A 30 -9.13 1.02 -8.46
N LEU A 31 -8.63 2.05 -9.14
CA LEU A 31 -8.78 3.44 -8.72
C LEU A 31 -9.76 4.18 -9.64
N ASP A 32 -10.52 5.12 -9.07
CA ASP A 32 -11.30 6.08 -9.86
C ASP A 32 -10.41 7.18 -10.48
N GLU A 33 -11.05 8.16 -11.11
CA GLU A 33 -10.39 9.32 -11.73
C GLU A 33 -9.78 10.27 -10.68
N GLU A 34 -10.30 10.25 -9.45
CA GLU A 34 -9.83 11.05 -8.32
C GLU A 34 -8.74 10.33 -7.52
N GLY A 35 -8.45 9.06 -7.83
CA GLY A 35 -7.41 8.27 -7.16
C GLY A 35 -7.89 7.54 -5.90
N HIS A 36 -9.19 7.37 -5.69
CA HIS A 36 -9.72 6.53 -4.61
C HIS A 36 -9.85 5.07 -5.03
N ILE A 37 -9.60 4.15 -4.10
CA ILE A 37 -9.85 2.72 -4.32
C ILE A 37 -11.36 2.47 -4.38
N LEU A 38 -11.81 1.86 -5.48
CA LEU A 38 -13.20 1.49 -5.70
C LEU A 38 -13.53 0.17 -4.97
N PRO A 39 -14.30 0.19 -3.87
CA PRO A 39 -14.50 -0.99 -3.02
C PRO A 39 -15.28 -2.11 -3.71
N GLU A 40 -16.29 -1.75 -4.51
CA GLU A 40 -17.11 -2.71 -5.25
C GLU A 40 -16.31 -3.41 -6.36
N GLU A 41 -15.47 -2.65 -7.06
CA GLU A 41 -14.60 -3.20 -8.10
C GLU A 41 -13.48 -4.05 -7.51
N TRP A 42 -12.85 -3.57 -6.43
CA TRP A 42 -11.86 -4.34 -5.69
C TRP A 42 -12.40 -5.72 -5.31
N HIS A 43 -13.63 -5.82 -4.83
CA HIS A 43 -14.22 -7.10 -4.44
C HIS A 43 -14.27 -8.10 -5.61
N LYS A 44 -14.48 -7.62 -6.85
CA LYS A 44 -14.52 -8.45 -8.07
C LYS A 44 -13.13 -8.89 -8.53
N VAL A 45 -12.10 -8.09 -8.26
CA VAL A 45 -10.73 -8.31 -8.80
C VAL A 45 -9.67 -8.51 -7.71
N ARG A 46 -10.07 -8.78 -6.47
CA ARG A 46 -9.18 -8.82 -5.28
C ARG A 46 -7.94 -9.71 -5.46
N ASP A 47 -8.07 -10.82 -6.18
CA ASP A 47 -6.99 -11.77 -6.48
C ASP A 47 -5.84 -11.12 -7.28
N ARG A 48 -6.17 -10.10 -8.08
CA ARG A 48 -5.22 -9.31 -8.88
C ARG A 48 -4.62 -8.14 -8.12
N CYS A 49 -5.17 -7.77 -6.96
CA CYS A 49 -4.73 -6.62 -6.17
C CYS A 49 -3.54 -6.97 -5.28
N ARG A 50 -2.39 -7.26 -5.90
CA ARG A 50 -1.14 -7.62 -5.21
C ARG A 50 -0.47 -6.39 -4.61
N VAL A 51 0.24 -6.58 -3.50
CA VAL A 51 1.17 -5.61 -2.92
C VAL A 51 2.58 -6.21 -2.85
N ARG A 52 3.60 -5.37 -3.01
CA ARG A 52 5.01 -5.66 -2.80
C ARG A 52 5.56 -4.60 -1.86
N ARG A 53 6.09 -5.00 -0.70
CA ARG A 53 6.94 -4.16 0.14
C ARG A 53 8.38 -4.40 -0.27
N PHE A 54 9.13 -3.33 -0.48
CA PHE A 54 10.55 -3.38 -0.78
C PHE A 54 11.29 -2.54 0.27
N TRP A 55 12.40 -3.07 0.77
CA TRP A 55 13.16 -2.46 1.83
C TRP A 55 14.64 -2.79 1.67
N GLU A 56 15.51 -1.78 1.65
CA GLU A 56 16.94 -1.99 1.39
C GLU A 56 17.56 -2.92 2.45
N GLY A 57 18.16 -4.01 1.99
CA GLY A 57 18.80 -5.01 2.86
C GLY A 57 17.87 -6.12 3.35
N GLU A 58 16.58 -6.08 3.01
CA GLU A 58 15.60 -7.13 3.30
C GLU A 58 15.05 -7.75 2.00
N PRO A 59 14.60 -9.02 2.02
CA PRO A 59 13.87 -9.58 0.90
C PRO A 59 12.53 -8.85 0.72
N ASP A 60 12.09 -8.71 -0.53
CA ASP A 60 10.76 -8.19 -0.82
C ASP A 60 9.67 -9.07 -0.20
N GLU A 61 8.67 -8.44 0.43
CA GLU A 61 7.48 -9.12 0.95
C GLU A 61 6.32 -8.89 -0.01
N VAL A 62 5.52 -9.93 -0.25
CA VAL A 62 4.42 -9.88 -1.22
C VAL A 62 3.12 -10.32 -0.56
N GLY A 63 2.04 -9.60 -0.85
CA GLY A 63 0.74 -9.82 -0.25
C GLY A 63 -0.40 -9.35 -1.14
N HIS A 64 -1.53 -9.05 -0.52
CA HIS A 64 -2.73 -8.54 -1.18
C HIS A 64 -3.29 -7.29 -0.49
N LEU A 65 -3.83 -6.38 -1.27
CA LEU A 65 -4.68 -5.31 -0.77
C LEU A 65 -6.04 -5.90 -0.37
N VAL A 66 -6.43 -5.71 0.90
CA VAL A 66 -7.67 -6.21 1.49
C VAL A 66 -8.52 -5.09 2.09
N ARG A 67 -9.84 -5.26 2.08
CA ARG A 67 -10.79 -4.35 2.75
C ARG A 67 -11.27 -4.94 4.07
N LYS A 68 -11.07 -4.22 5.17
CA LYS A 68 -11.47 -4.62 6.52
C LYS A 68 -12.91 -4.21 6.85
N PRO A 69 -13.55 -4.84 7.85
CA PRO A 69 -14.80 -4.36 8.43
C PRO A 69 -14.67 -2.88 8.84
N GLY A 70 -15.66 -2.05 8.51
CA GLY A 70 -15.57 -0.60 8.72
C GLY A 70 -15.01 0.19 7.52
N GLY A 71 -14.59 -0.51 6.46
CA GLY A 71 -14.23 0.10 5.17
C GLY A 71 -12.81 0.64 5.09
N SER A 72 -11.95 0.34 6.06
CA SER A 72 -10.51 0.55 5.95
C SER A 72 -9.87 -0.47 5.01
N TRP A 73 -8.71 -0.10 4.50
CA TRP A 73 -7.91 -0.87 3.57
C TRP A 73 -6.61 -1.28 4.25
N ALA A 74 -6.15 -2.51 4.03
CA ALA A 74 -4.92 -3.05 4.58
C ALA A 74 -4.15 -3.87 3.53
N PHE A 75 -2.85 -4.05 3.72
CA PHE A 75 -2.07 -5.08 3.04
C PHE A 75 -2.02 -6.32 3.94
N HIS A 76 -2.22 -7.49 3.36
CA HIS A 76 -2.14 -8.76 4.06
C HIS A 76 -1.08 -9.60 3.38
N TYR A 77 -0.03 -9.98 4.12
CA TYR A 77 1.02 -10.83 3.60
C TYR A 77 0.69 -12.28 3.91
N ASP A 78 0.96 -13.15 2.94
CA ASP A 78 0.83 -14.60 3.11
C ASP A 78 2.21 -15.08 3.62
N LEU A 79 2.60 -14.62 4.80
CA LEU A 79 3.80 -15.13 5.48
C LEU A 79 3.41 -16.35 6.31
N ASP A 80 4.24 -17.39 6.24
CA ASP A 80 4.09 -18.64 7.00
C ASP A 80 4.32 -18.34 8.50
N GLY A 81 3.31 -17.74 9.14
CA GLY A 81 3.33 -17.20 10.50
C GLY A 81 1.91 -17.09 11.06
N ASP A 82 1.79 -17.03 12.39
CA ASP A 82 0.50 -17.11 13.10
C ASP A 82 -0.49 -16.03 12.60
N VAL A 83 -1.69 -16.50 12.23
CA VAL A 83 -2.72 -15.78 11.47
C VAL A 83 -3.30 -14.54 12.20
N ASP A 84 -2.91 -14.34 13.46
CA ASP A 84 -3.36 -13.24 14.33
C ASP A 84 -2.33 -12.09 14.42
N ASP A 85 -1.07 -12.30 14.01
CA ASP A 85 0.04 -11.33 14.17
C ASP A 85 0.42 -10.61 12.86
N ASP A 86 0.13 -11.20 11.70
CA ASP A 86 0.48 -10.66 10.37
C ASP A 86 -0.55 -9.63 9.83
N GLU A 87 -1.10 -8.82 10.74
CA GLU A 87 -1.98 -7.71 10.37
C GLU A 87 -1.28 -6.40 10.63
N ALA A 88 -0.39 -6.01 9.71
CA ALA A 88 -0.12 -4.60 9.52
C ALA A 88 -1.46 -3.93 9.16
N GLY A 89 -2.11 -3.39 10.17
CA GLY A 89 -3.44 -2.79 10.06
C GLY A 89 -3.30 -1.37 9.53
N TYR A 90 -3.28 -1.24 8.21
CA TYR A 90 -3.28 0.05 7.51
C TYR A 90 -4.68 0.69 7.54
N ARG A 91 -4.75 2.02 7.41
CA ARG A 91 -6.01 2.75 7.32
C ARG A 91 -5.96 3.76 6.16
N PHE A 92 -6.19 3.30 4.93
CA PHE A 92 -6.31 4.21 3.77
C PHE A 92 -7.68 4.89 3.63
N GLN A 93 -8.47 5.03 4.71
CA GLN A 93 -9.92 5.34 4.58
C GLN A 93 -10.25 6.61 3.79
N THR A 94 -9.33 7.57 3.70
CA THR A 94 -9.56 8.87 3.03
C THR A 94 -8.37 9.32 2.17
N HIS A 95 -7.43 8.43 1.85
CA HIS A 95 -6.21 8.83 1.13
C HIS A 95 -6.41 8.74 -0.39
N LEU A 96 -6.00 9.81 -1.07
CA LEU A 96 -5.93 9.92 -2.52
C LEU A 96 -4.61 9.31 -3.01
N PHE A 97 -4.69 8.41 -3.98
CA PHE A 97 -3.50 7.88 -4.65
C PHE A 97 -3.24 8.69 -5.92
N GLU A 98 -2.68 9.88 -5.73
CA GLU A 98 -2.25 10.78 -6.79
C GLU A 98 -0.77 11.15 -6.60
N PRO A 99 0.04 11.24 -7.67
CA PRO A 99 1.45 11.60 -7.55
C PRO A 99 1.64 12.93 -6.79
N GLY A 100 2.42 12.90 -5.72
CA GLY A 100 2.62 14.05 -4.83
C GLY A 100 1.95 13.92 -3.47
N GLU A 101 0.85 13.16 -3.38
CA GLU A 101 0.12 12.96 -2.15
C GLU A 101 0.88 12.11 -1.14
N TYR A 102 0.52 12.26 0.13
CA TYR A 102 1.12 11.54 1.24
C TYR A 102 0.13 10.59 1.90
N VAL A 103 0.62 9.39 2.20
CA VAL A 103 -0.14 8.34 2.85
C VAL A 103 0.63 7.85 4.06
N SER A 104 -0.07 7.72 5.18
CA SER A 104 0.52 7.18 6.41
C SER A 104 0.23 5.70 6.52
N ILE A 105 1.28 4.94 6.76
CA ILE A 105 1.27 3.49 6.78
C ILE A 105 1.88 3.08 8.10
N ARG A 106 1.12 2.33 8.90
CA ARG A 106 1.64 1.71 10.12
C ARG A 106 2.28 0.38 9.73
N GLU A 107 3.56 0.27 9.99
CA GLU A 107 4.35 -0.91 9.62
C GLU A 107 4.23 -2.03 10.66
N GLN A 108 4.85 -3.18 10.38
CA GLN A 108 4.87 -4.36 11.25
C GLN A 108 5.49 -4.08 12.64
N ASP A 109 6.40 -3.09 12.73
CA ASP A 109 6.99 -2.60 13.98
C ASP A 109 6.04 -1.67 14.78
N ASP A 110 4.76 -1.55 14.39
CA ASP A 110 3.77 -0.59 14.92
C ASP A 110 4.14 0.90 14.71
N THR A 111 5.30 1.19 14.12
CA THR A 111 5.74 2.54 13.75
C THR A 111 4.91 3.09 12.58
N LEU A 112 4.35 4.29 12.77
CA LEU A 112 3.64 5.03 11.72
C LEU A 112 4.64 5.79 10.86
N ARG A 113 4.82 5.36 9.62
CA ARG A 113 5.67 6.04 8.63
C ARG A 113 4.83 6.74 7.58
N THR A 114 5.36 7.85 7.07
CA THR A 114 4.74 8.60 5.97
C THR A 114 5.40 8.20 4.66
N PHE A 115 4.60 7.93 3.64
CA PHE A 115 5.04 7.62 2.30
C PHE A 115 4.47 8.64 1.33
N ARG A 116 5.19 8.89 0.24
CA ARG A 116 4.75 9.73 -0.85
C ARG A 116 4.34 8.86 -2.03
N VAL A 117 3.20 9.17 -2.64
CA VAL A 117 2.83 8.61 -3.93
C VAL A 117 3.74 9.21 -5.00
N VAL A 118 4.57 8.40 -5.64
CA VAL A 118 5.53 8.87 -6.65
C VAL A 118 5.10 8.53 -8.08
N ALA A 119 4.29 7.48 -8.24
CA ALA A 119 3.76 7.10 -9.54
C ALA A 119 2.43 6.36 -9.41
N VAL A 120 1.57 6.57 -10.39
CA VAL A 120 0.31 5.85 -10.58
C VAL A 120 0.20 5.56 -12.07
N ASN A 121 0.35 4.29 -12.45
CA ASN A 121 0.38 3.86 -13.84
C ASN A 121 -0.83 2.97 -14.13
N GLU A 122 -1.49 3.18 -15.26
CA GLU A 122 -2.52 2.25 -15.73
C GLU A 122 -1.88 0.92 -16.13
N LEU A 123 -2.53 -0.18 -15.77
CA LEU A 123 -2.16 -1.53 -16.19
C LEU A 123 -3.00 -1.91 -17.40
N GLU A 124 -2.33 -2.17 -18.52
CA GLU A 124 -2.92 -2.67 -19.77
C GLU A 124 -3.35 -4.14 -19.68
#